data_AF-A0A944APT0-F1
#
_entry.id   AF-A0A944APT0-F1
#
_cell.length_a   1.000
_cell.length_b   1.000
_cell.length_c   1.000
_cell.angle_alpha   90.00
_cell.angle_beta   90.00
_cell.angle_gamma   90.00
#
_symmetry.space_group_name_H-M   'P 1'
#
loop_
_entity.id
_entity.type
_entity.pdbx_description
1 polymer ?
#
loop_
_entity_poly.entity_id
_entity_poly.type
_entity_poly.pdbx_seq_one_letter_code
_entity_poly.pdbx_strand_id
1 'polypeptide(L)'
;MILQALTQLYEDLVARGEIARPGWNEVKISYALCLDEHGGLIQVIPQLVEEQIGNRTVLRPRKMELPAVVTKASAVRSNFLWENSSYLLGVDDKGKPERSMECFRACVKLHHTLLDEVESPAAKAVLTYFDTWQPEQAQSHPALADCWDELMKGANLVFRVDGEFVQEDPLIRAAWDRHYSRSEGEKTQCLVTGKQDVPEPVHPFIKGVVGAQTSGAAIISFNEPAFCSYGKEQSLNAPVGKYAAFAYTAALNHLLADRDNVQRIGETTVVCWAEGAEPAYRKYTFAAIFGGPLPEQISTDTLRS
;
A
#
# COMPACT_ATOMS: atom_id res chain seq x y z
N MET A 1 11.95 -16.92 -17.38
CA MET A 1 12.90 -16.53 -16.31
C MET A 1 12.07 -16.16 -15.07
N ILE A 2 12.59 -16.36 -13.86
CA ILE A 2 11.80 -16.28 -12.60
C ILE A 2 11.16 -14.91 -12.36
N LEU A 3 11.82 -13.82 -12.75
CA LEU A 3 11.30 -12.47 -12.54
C LEU A 3 10.06 -12.20 -13.40
N GLN A 4 10.03 -12.65 -14.65
CA GLN A 4 8.84 -12.55 -15.49
C GLN A 4 7.68 -13.36 -14.90
N ALA A 5 7.96 -14.57 -14.38
CA ALA A 5 6.94 -15.41 -13.77
C ALA A 5 6.36 -14.78 -12.49
N LEU A 6 7.21 -14.16 -11.66
CA LEU A 6 6.76 -13.42 -10.48
C LEU A 6 6.03 -12.11 -10.84
N THR A 7 6.45 -11.41 -11.90
CA THR A 7 5.70 -10.26 -12.42
C THR A 7 4.34 -10.68 -12.96
N GLN A 8 4.23 -11.83 -13.63
CA GLN A 8 2.94 -12.35 -14.09
C GLN A 8 2.06 -12.77 -12.90
N LEU A 9 2.62 -13.47 -11.91
CA LEU A 9 1.91 -13.81 -10.68
C LEU A 9 1.35 -12.56 -9.98
N TYR A 10 2.12 -11.46 -9.97
CA TYR A 10 1.63 -10.19 -9.44
C TYR A 10 0.37 -9.69 -10.15
N GLU A 11 0.36 -9.72 -11.49
CA GLU A 11 -0.81 -9.33 -12.29
C GLU A 11 -2.02 -10.22 -11.98
N ASP A 12 -1.80 -11.53 -11.87
CA ASP A 12 -2.86 -12.50 -11.55
C ASP A 12 -3.45 -12.25 -10.15
N LEU A 13 -2.60 -11.97 -9.16
CA LEU A 13 -3.01 -11.63 -7.80
C LEU A 13 -3.76 -10.30 -7.72
N VAL A 14 -3.36 -9.29 -8.51
CA VAL A 14 -4.08 -8.02 -8.65
C VAL A 14 -5.44 -8.23 -9.28
N ALA A 15 -5.54 -9.04 -10.34
CA ALA A 15 -6.81 -9.34 -11.01
C ALA A 15 -7.81 -10.05 -10.08
N ARG A 16 -7.30 -10.81 -9.10
CA ARG A 16 -8.08 -11.50 -8.06
C ARG A 16 -8.36 -10.63 -6.82
N GLY A 17 -7.77 -9.43 -6.73
CA GLY A 17 -7.90 -8.55 -5.57
C GLY A 17 -7.16 -9.03 -4.33
N GLU A 18 -6.18 -9.93 -4.48
CA GLU A 18 -5.39 -10.50 -3.37
C GLU A 18 -4.18 -9.62 -3.00
N ILE A 19 -3.71 -8.78 -3.93
CA ILE A 19 -2.68 -7.76 -3.69
C ILE A 19 -3.11 -6.44 -4.32
N ALA A 20 -2.78 -5.33 -3.67
CA ALA A 20 -3.02 -3.98 -4.17
C ALA A 20 -2.17 -3.64 -5.42
N ARG A 21 -2.70 -2.74 -6.24
CA ARG A 21 -1.98 -2.18 -7.41
C ARG A 21 -0.77 -1.36 -6.98
N PRO A 22 0.23 -1.12 -7.86
CA PRO A 22 1.35 -0.26 -7.50
C PRO A 22 0.83 1.13 -7.15
N GLY A 23 1.33 1.68 -6.06
CA GLY A 23 0.83 2.94 -5.52
C GLY A 23 -0.38 2.79 -4.61
N TRP A 24 -0.87 1.58 -4.37
CA TRP A 24 -1.94 1.31 -3.41
C TRP A 24 -1.45 0.31 -2.37
N ASN A 25 -1.92 0.43 -1.14
CA ASN A 25 -1.59 -0.46 -0.03
C ASN A 25 -2.85 -0.78 0.79
N GLU A 26 -2.84 -1.93 1.46
CA GLU A 26 -3.80 -2.21 2.53
C GLU A 26 -3.42 -1.41 3.79
N VAL A 27 -4.30 -0.51 4.22
CA VAL A 27 -4.11 0.35 5.38
C VAL A 27 -5.20 0.08 6.41
N LYS A 28 -4.80 0.03 7.68
CA LYS A 28 -5.72 -0.08 8.83
C LYS A 28 -6.24 1.30 9.20
N ILE A 29 -7.54 1.54 9.02
CA ILE A 29 -8.23 2.80 9.29
C ILE A 29 -9.14 2.65 10.49
N SER A 30 -9.03 3.57 11.44
CA SER A 30 -9.80 3.54 12.68
C SER A 30 -11.06 4.39 12.61
N TYR A 31 -11.03 5.51 11.87
CA TYR A 31 -12.15 6.43 11.75
C TYR A 31 -12.28 7.01 10.34
N ALA A 32 -13.48 7.44 9.95
CA ALA A 32 -13.71 8.21 8.75
C ALA A 32 -14.23 9.62 9.11
N LEU A 33 -13.60 10.65 8.54
CA LEU A 33 -14.07 12.03 8.53
C LEU A 33 -15.16 12.13 7.46
N CYS A 34 -16.41 12.25 7.87
CA CYS A 34 -17.52 12.43 6.94
C CYS A 34 -17.72 13.92 6.68
N LEU A 35 -17.60 14.28 5.42
CA LEU A 35 -17.87 15.61 4.90
C LEU A 35 -19.22 15.62 4.18
N ASP A 36 -19.89 16.77 4.20
CA ASP A 36 -20.97 17.06 3.26
C ASP A 36 -20.44 17.48 1.88
N GLU A 37 -21.34 17.69 0.92
CA GLU A 37 -21.04 18.17 -0.44
C GLU A 37 -20.28 19.51 -0.50
N HIS A 38 -20.27 20.28 0.60
CA HIS A 38 -19.59 21.57 0.72
C HIS A 38 -18.28 21.48 1.50
N GLY A 39 -17.82 20.28 1.87
CA GLY A 39 -16.57 20.10 2.63
C GLY A 39 -16.70 20.39 4.13
N GLY A 40 -17.92 20.58 4.65
CA GLY A 40 -18.17 20.72 6.08
C GLY A 40 -18.02 19.38 6.80
N LEU A 41 -17.25 19.34 7.89
CA LEU A 41 -17.13 18.13 8.73
C LEU A 41 -18.43 17.92 9.52
N ILE A 42 -19.21 16.92 9.13
CA ILE A 42 -20.52 16.63 9.75
C ILE A 42 -20.43 15.61 10.89
N GLN A 43 -19.57 14.60 10.77
CA GLN A 43 -19.43 13.53 11.75
C GLN A 43 -18.09 12.79 11.59
N VAL A 44 -17.64 12.13 12.66
CA VAL A 44 -16.54 11.17 12.60
C VAL A 44 -17.03 9.80 13.04
N ILE A 45 -16.92 8.82 12.16
CA ILE A 45 -17.47 7.49 12.39
C ILE A 45 -16.38 6.45 12.60
N PRO A 46 -16.50 5.53 13.58
CA PRO A 46 -15.59 4.42 13.74
C PRO A 46 -15.59 3.51 12.51
N GLN A 47 -14.40 3.06 12.10
CA GLN A 47 -14.17 2.05 11.07
C GLN A 47 -13.59 0.81 11.73
N LEU A 48 -14.37 0.18 12.61
CA LEU A 48 -13.95 -0.99 13.38
C LEU A 48 -14.69 -2.24 12.90
N VAL A 49 -13.96 -3.35 12.80
CA VAL A 49 -14.50 -4.68 12.47
C VAL A 49 -14.26 -5.63 13.63
N GLU A 50 -15.21 -6.54 13.86
CA GLU A 50 -15.05 -7.61 14.83
C GLU A 50 -14.10 -8.68 14.28
N GLU A 51 -13.09 -9.03 15.06
CA GLU A 51 -12.13 -10.09 14.73
C GLU A 51 -12.08 -11.10 15.90
N GLN A 52 -12.18 -12.39 15.60
CA GLN A 52 -11.99 -13.45 16.58
C GLN A 52 -10.50 -13.74 16.78
N ILE A 53 -10.01 -13.55 17.99
CA ILE A 53 -8.67 -13.95 18.41
C ILE A 53 -8.80 -15.01 19.50
N GLY A 54 -8.66 -16.28 19.10
CA GLY A 54 -8.97 -17.42 19.96
C GLY A 54 -10.44 -17.39 20.37
N ASN A 55 -10.72 -17.44 21.67
CA ASN A 55 -12.10 -17.39 22.20
C ASN A 55 -12.63 -15.98 22.47
N ARG A 56 -11.91 -14.92 22.07
CA ARG A 56 -12.30 -13.53 22.33
C ARG A 56 -12.62 -12.79 21.03
N THR A 57 -13.74 -12.07 21.02
CA THR A 57 -14.04 -11.07 19.99
C THR A 57 -13.38 -9.76 20.37
N VAL A 58 -12.58 -9.19 19.46
CA VAL A 58 -11.96 -7.88 19.62
C VAL A 58 -12.32 -6.98 18.45
N LEU A 59 -12.46 -5.68 18.71
CA LEU A 59 -12.63 -4.68 17.65
C LEU A 59 -11.26 -4.25 17.12
N ARG A 60 -11.12 -4.22 15.80
CA ARG A 60 -9.89 -3.84 15.11
C ARG A 60 -10.18 -2.82 14.01
N PRO A 61 -9.25 -1.90 13.71
CA PRO A 61 -9.37 -1.01 12.57
C PRO A 61 -9.63 -1.77 11.26
N ARG A 62 -10.54 -1.26 10.44
CA ARG A 62 -10.91 -1.82 9.15
C ARG A 62 -9.75 -1.68 8.17
N LYS A 63 -9.48 -2.75 7.43
CA LYS A 63 -8.53 -2.75 6.32
C LYS A 63 -9.18 -2.13 5.09
N MET A 64 -8.50 -1.19 4.45
CA MET A 64 -8.95 -0.49 3.25
C MET A 64 -7.80 -0.39 2.25
N GLU A 65 -8.09 -0.51 0.94
CA GLU A 65 -7.13 -0.18 -0.11
C GLU A 65 -7.03 1.35 -0.21
N LEU A 66 -5.84 1.90 0.02
CA LEU A 66 -5.59 3.34 0.06
C LEU A 66 -4.27 3.70 -0.66
N PRO A 67 -4.10 4.97 -1.07
CA PRO A 67 -2.84 5.45 -1.64
C PRO A 67 -1.62 5.06 -0.79
N ALA A 68 -0.56 4.63 -1.46
CA ALA A 68 0.62 4.08 -0.82
C ALA A 68 1.25 5.07 0.15
N VAL A 69 1.81 4.51 1.23
CA VAL A 69 2.50 5.29 2.26
C VAL A 69 3.73 5.97 1.67
N VAL A 70 3.92 7.25 1.98
CA VAL A 70 5.15 7.96 1.61
C VAL A 70 6.22 7.72 2.67
N THR A 71 7.48 7.56 2.24
CA THR A 71 8.61 7.47 3.18
C THR A 71 8.81 8.83 3.85
N LYS A 72 8.36 8.91 5.10
CA LYS A 72 8.53 10.04 6.02
C LYS A 72 9.92 9.91 6.66
N ALA A 73 10.96 10.34 5.96
CA ALA A 73 12.30 10.49 6.55
C ALA A 73 12.30 11.71 7.52
N SER A 74 13.38 12.49 7.58
CA SER A 74 13.40 13.72 8.41
C SER A 74 12.42 14.82 7.94
N ALA A 75 11.90 14.73 6.71
CA ALA A 75 10.99 15.71 6.12
C ALA A 75 9.51 15.47 6.49
N VAL A 76 8.74 16.55 6.67
CA VAL A 76 7.27 16.50 6.80
C VAL A 76 6.68 16.10 5.46
N ARG A 77 6.08 14.93 5.38
CA ARG A 77 5.40 14.41 4.18
C ARG A 77 4.10 13.75 4.61
N SER A 78 3.04 14.04 3.86
CA SER A 78 1.71 13.50 4.11
C SER A 78 1.43 12.32 3.17
N ASN A 79 0.65 11.36 3.64
CA ASN A 79 0.00 10.38 2.77
C ASN A 79 -1.24 11.02 2.10
N PHE A 80 -1.63 10.50 0.94
CA PHE A 80 -2.81 11.00 0.21
C PHE A 80 -4.10 10.31 0.67
N LEU A 81 -5.16 11.07 0.92
CA LEU A 81 -6.51 10.65 1.36
C LEU A 81 -6.65 9.99 2.73
N TRP A 82 -5.55 9.65 3.40
CA TRP A 82 -5.56 9.08 4.74
C TRP A 82 -4.35 9.55 5.53
N GLU A 83 -4.51 9.77 6.83
CA GLU A 83 -3.44 10.25 7.72
C GLU A 83 -3.92 10.21 9.17
N ASN A 84 -3.05 10.58 10.11
CA ASN A 84 -3.48 10.80 11.50
C ASN A 84 -3.98 12.24 11.75
N SER A 85 -4.41 12.50 12.99
CA SER A 85 -4.90 13.80 13.47
C SER A 85 -3.93 14.97 13.23
N SER A 86 -2.61 14.76 13.36
CA SER A 86 -1.62 15.82 13.11
C SER A 86 -1.70 16.37 11.68
N TYR A 87 -2.07 15.54 10.70
CA TYR A 87 -2.08 15.93 9.29
C TYR A 87 -3.47 16.29 8.76
N LEU A 88 -4.53 15.59 9.21
CA LEU A 88 -5.89 15.86 8.70
C LEU A 88 -6.64 16.91 9.51
N LEU A 89 -6.32 17.05 10.80
CA LEU A 89 -6.95 18.00 11.71
C LEU A 89 -6.01 19.13 12.16
N GLY A 90 -4.69 18.93 12.00
CA GLY A 90 -3.65 19.89 12.43
C GLY A 90 -3.38 19.93 13.92
N VAL A 91 -3.78 18.89 14.65
CA VAL A 91 -3.67 18.79 16.12
C VAL A 91 -3.13 17.43 16.55
N ASP A 92 -2.33 17.42 17.61
CA ASP A 92 -1.95 16.21 18.34
C ASP A 92 -1.67 16.51 19.83
N ASP A 93 -1.53 15.46 20.64
CA ASP A 93 -1.25 15.57 22.08
C ASP A 93 0.25 15.40 22.40
N LYS A 94 1.14 15.83 21.48
CA LYS A 94 2.60 15.68 21.65
C LYS A 94 3.28 16.94 22.17
N GLY A 95 2.51 17.97 22.49
CA GLY A 95 3.04 19.25 22.99
C GLY A 95 3.90 20.01 21.99
N LYS A 96 3.69 19.81 20.68
CA LYS A 96 4.42 20.48 19.58
C LYS A 96 3.45 21.04 18.53
N PRO A 97 2.63 22.04 18.87
CA PRO A 97 1.56 22.53 18.00
C PRO A 97 2.08 23.06 16.64
N GLU A 98 3.27 23.68 16.61
CA GLU A 98 3.88 24.15 15.36
C GLU A 98 4.15 22.98 14.40
N ARG A 99 4.56 21.83 14.94
CA ARG A 99 4.82 20.63 14.15
C ARG A 99 3.54 20.05 13.56
N SER A 100 2.45 20.02 14.32
CA SER A 100 1.14 19.57 13.82
C SER A 100 0.62 20.49 12.72
N MET A 101 0.81 21.80 12.87
CA MET A 101 0.48 22.76 11.82
C MET A 101 1.34 22.58 10.54
N GLU A 102 2.64 22.28 10.67
CA GLU A 102 3.48 21.90 9.53
C GLU A 102 2.95 20.65 8.81
N CYS A 103 2.58 19.61 9.57
CA CYS A 103 1.99 18.38 9.05
C CYS A 103 0.70 18.67 8.28
N PHE A 104 -0.20 19.46 8.86
CA PHE A 104 -1.44 19.88 8.21
C PHE A 104 -1.18 20.61 6.89
N ARG A 105 -0.29 21.61 6.88
CA ARG A 105 0.06 22.35 5.66
C ARG A 105 0.66 21.45 4.57
N ALA A 106 1.47 20.46 4.96
CA ALA A 106 2.01 19.49 4.01
C ALA A 106 0.91 18.59 3.42
N CYS A 107 -0.10 18.24 4.23
CA CYS A 107 -1.29 17.50 3.80
C CYS A 107 -2.12 18.31 2.81
N VAL A 108 -2.46 19.55 3.17
CA VAL A 108 -3.18 20.51 2.32
C VAL A 108 -2.48 20.65 0.97
N LYS A 109 -1.19 20.96 0.98
CA LYS A 109 -0.39 21.12 -0.25
C LYS A 109 -0.44 19.89 -1.16
N LEU A 110 -0.32 18.70 -0.58
CA LEU A 110 -0.40 17.45 -1.35
C LEU A 110 -1.77 17.27 -2.00
N HIS A 111 -2.85 17.50 -1.25
CA HIS A 111 -4.21 17.34 -1.76
C HIS A 111 -4.50 18.33 -2.88
N HIS A 112 -4.14 19.62 -2.76
CA HIS A 112 -4.26 20.57 -3.87
C HIS A 112 -3.46 20.15 -5.10
N THR A 113 -2.20 19.72 -4.91
CA THR A 113 -1.35 19.25 -6.02
C THR A 113 -1.99 18.11 -6.81
N LEU A 114 -2.80 17.26 -6.16
CA LEU A 114 -3.40 16.08 -6.76
C LEU A 114 -4.84 16.31 -7.24
N LEU A 115 -5.60 17.20 -6.59
CA LEU A 115 -7.04 17.32 -6.75
C LEU A 115 -7.49 18.62 -7.43
N ASP A 116 -6.65 19.66 -7.53
CA ASP A 116 -7.06 20.95 -8.13
C ASP A 116 -7.59 20.81 -9.57
N GLU A 117 -7.02 19.87 -10.33
CA GLU A 117 -7.42 19.59 -11.72
C GLU A 117 -8.44 18.44 -11.84
N VAL A 118 -8.97 17.93 -10.71
CA VAL A 118 -9.88 16.78 -10.68
C VAL A 118 -11.33 17.25 -10.59
N GLU A 119 -12.10 17.05 -11.66
CA GLU A 119 -13.52 17.43 -11.72
C GLU A 119 -14.44 16.41 -11.02
N SER A 120 -14.21 16.14 -9.73
CA SER A 120 -15.07 15.30 -8.87
C SER A 120 -15.72 16.12 -7.75
N PRO A 121 -17.01 15.92 -7.43
CA PRO A 121 -17.64 16.50 -6.24
C PRO A 121 -16.89 16.13 -4.95
N ALA A 122 -16.46 14.87 -4.80
CA ALA A 122 -15.70 14.42 -3.65
C ALA A 122 -14.34 15.11 -3.54
N ALA A 123 -13.65 15.34 -4.67
CA ALA A 123 -12.40 16.08 -4.70
C ALA A 123 -12.59 17.53 -4.22
N LYS A 124 -13.63 18.21 -4.72
CA LYS A 124 -13.97 19.58 -4.33
C LYS A 124 -14.34 19.71 -2.85
N ALA A 125 -15.10 18.77 -2.31
CA ALA A 125 -15.45 18.75 -0.89
C ALA A 125 -14.22 18.57 0.00
N VAL A 126 -13.29 17.67 -0.35
CA VAL A 126 -12.03 17.50 0.39
C VAL A 126 -11.16 18.75 0.33
N LEU A 127 -11.03 19.40 -0.82
CA LEU A 127 -10.29 20.66 -0.93
C LEU A 127 -10.94 21.77 -0.11
N THR A 128 -12.27 21.89 -0.17
CA THR A 128 -13.01 22.90 0.59
C THR A 128 -12.90 22.67 2.10
N TYR A 129 -12.89 21.41 2.55
CA TYR A 129 -12.55 21.05 3.93
C TYR A 129 -11.18 21.62 4.31
N PHE A 130 -10.15 21.35 3.53
CA PHE A 130 -8.80 21.85 3.83
C PHE A 130 -8.69 23.38 3.81
N ASP A 131 -9.41 24.04 2.91
CA ASP A 131 -9.40 25.50 2.76
C ASP A 131 -10.13 26.23 3.89
N THR A 132 -11.13 25.59 4.50
CA THR A 132 -12.01 26.21 5.50
C THR A 132 -11.79 25.71 6.92
N TRP A 133 -11.15 24.54 7.09
CA TRP A 133 -10.87 23.95 8.38
C TRP A 133 -9.90 24.81 9.19
N GLN A 134 -10.22 25.00 10.47
CA GLN A 134 -9.41 25.76 11.42
C GLN A 134 -8.89 24.81 12.51
N PRO A 135 -7.62 24.35 12.43
CA PRO A 135 -7.05 23.43 13.41
C PRO A 135 -7.19 23.88 14.87
N GLU A 136 -7.16 25.19 15.12
CA GLU A 136 -7.30 25.78 16.46
C GLU A 136 -8.69 25.53 17.07
N GLN A 137 -9.71 25.27 16.24
CA GLN A 137 -11.08 24.97 16.67
C GLN A 137 -11.36 23.46 16.75
N ALA A 138 -10.39 22.60 16.44
CA ALA A 138 -10.61 21.16 16.36
C ALA A 138 -11.12 20.58 17.70
N GLN A 139 -10.54 21.00 18.83
CA GLN A 139 -10.90 20.46 20.15
C GLN A 139 -12.35 20.77 20.56
N SER A 140 -12.88 21.92 20.13
CA SER A 140 -14.25 22.34 20.42
C SER A 140 -15.25 21.92 19.35
N HIS A 141 -14.81 21.26 18.27
CA HIS A 141 -15.68 20.88 17.17
C HIS A 141 -16.63 19.74 17.57
N PRO A 142 -17.96 19.90 17.49
CA PRO A 142 -18.93 18.90 17.98
C PRO A 142 -18.75 17.51 17.37
N ALA A 143 -18.43 17.43 16.07
CA ALA A 143 -18.22 16.15 15.37
C ALA A 143 -17.03 15.32 15.89
N LEU A 144 -16.11 15.93 16.64
CA LEU A 144 -14.91 15.26 17.16
C LEU A 144 -15.04 14.88 18.64
N ALA A 145 -16.06 15.38 19.35
CA ALA A 145 -16.17 15.28 20.81
C ALA A 145 -16.14 13.82 21.31
N ASP A 146 -16.89 12.92 20.67
CA ASP A 146 -17.04 11.53 21.12
C ASP A 146 -15.81 10.65 20.85
N CYS A 147 -14.93 11.07 19.93
CA CYS A 147 -13.75 10.30 19.52
C CYS A 147 -12.41 11.00 19.79
N TRP A 148 -12.42 12.21 20.37
CA TRP A 148 -11.24 13.07 20.52
C TRP A 148 -10.02 12.32 21.09
N ASP A 149 -10.19 11.66 22.23
CA ASP A 149 -9.12 10.93 22.91
C ASP A 149 -8.51 9.81 22.05
N GLU A 150 -9.33 9.12 21.24
CA GLU A 150 -8.86 8.07 20.35
C GLU A 150 -8.11 8.64 19.14
N LEU A 151 -8.54 9.80 18.62
CA LEU A 151 -7.82 10.50 17.56
C LEU A 151 -6.43 10.96 18.01
N MET A 152 -6.30 11.43 19.26
CA MET A 152 -5.03 11.88 19.82
C MET A 152 -4.03 10.74 20.08
N LYS A 153 -4.50 9.50 20.21
CA LYS A 153 -3.64 8.29 20.27
C LYS A 153 -2.97 7.95 18.93
N GLY A 154 -3.23 8.73 17.87
CA GLY A 154 -2.62 8.54 16.55
C GLY A 154 -3.40 7.58 15.67
N ALA A 155 -4.73 7.57 15.79
CA ALA A 155 -5.62 6.82 14.91
C ALA A 155 -5.45 7.26 13.45
N ASN A 156 -5.46 6.30 12.52
CA ASN A 156 -5.51 6.60 11.09
C ASN A 156 -6.95 6.94 10.68
N LEU A 157 -7.10 8.02 9.92
CA LEU A 157 -8.36 8.56 9.44
C LEU A 157 -8.40 8.54 7.91
N VAL A 158 -9.60 8.49 7.36
CA VAL A 158 -9.89 8.57 5.91
C VAL A 158 -11.05 9.53 5.67
N PHE A 159 -11.25 10.01 4.44
CA PHE A 159 -12.40 10.83 4.09
C PHE A 159 -13.59 10.01 3.55
N ARG A 160 -14.79 10.46 3.91
CA ARG A 160 -16.04 10.14 3.21
C ARG A 160 -16.74 11.42 2.80
N VAL A 161 -17.31 11.45 1.60
CA VAL A 161 -18.15 12.56 1.11
C VAL A 161 -19.50 11.97 0.70
N ASP A 162 -20.60 12.53 1.20
CA ASP A 162 -21.97 12.09 0.90
C ASP A 162 -22.21 10.57 1.05
N GLY A 163 -21.52 9.96 2.02
CA GLY A 163 -21.64 8.54 2.33
C GLY A 163 -20.74 7.61 1.51
N GLU A 164 -19.99 8.12 0.54
CA GLU A 164 -19.03 7.33 -0.23
C GLU A 164 -17.60 7.58 0.23
N PHE A 165 -16.73 6.58 0.06
CA PHE A 165 -15.32 6.72 0.39
C PHE A 165 -14.58 7.45 -0.73
N VAL A 166 -13.82 8.48 -0.38
CA VAL A 166 -13.15 9.33 -1.39
C VAL A 166 -12.15 8.54 -2.23
N GLN A 167 -11.50 7.53 -1.65
CA GLN A 167 -10.56 6.68 -2.39
C GLN A 167 -11.23 5.73 -3.40
N GLU A 168 -12.56 5.59 -3.37
CA GLU A 168 -13.31 4.78 -4.33
C GLU A 168 -13.72 5.60 -5.56
N ASP A 169 -13.64 6.94 -5.51
CA ASP A 169 -13.94 7.83 -6.63
C ASP A 169 -12.99 7.57 -7.83
N PRO A 170 -13.51 7.19 -9.01
CA PRO A 170 -12.68 6.83 -10.16
C PRO A 170 -11.74 7.95 -10.66
N LEU A 171 -12.15 9.21 -10.57
CA LEU A 171 -11.37 10.36 -11.02
C LEU A 171 -10.21 10.63 -10.05
N ILE A 172 -10.46 10.52 -8.75
CA ILE A 172 -9.43 10.65 -7.71
C ILE A 172 -8.43 9.50 -7.80
N ARG A 173 -8.90 8.26 -8.00
CA ARG A 173 -8.01 7.10 -8.24
C ARG A 173 -7.12 7.32 -9.45
N ALA A 174 -7.68 7.79 -10.57
CA ALA A 174 -6.93 8.08 -11.77
C ALA A 174 -5.90 9.21 -11.59
N ALA A 175 -6.22 10.24 -10.78
CA ALA A 175 -5.30 11.31 -10.45
C ALA A 175 -4.10 10.78 -9.64
N TRP A 176 -4.36 9.96 -8.63
CA TRP A 176 -3.32 9.31 -7.86
C TRP A 176 -2.46 8.36 -8.70
N ASP A 177 -3.08 7.50 -9.52
CA ASP A 177 -2.36 6.57 -10.40
C ASP A 177 -1.40 7.32 -11.33
N ARG A 178 -1.84 8.45 -11.90
CA ARG A 178 -1.01 9.32 -12.76
C ARG A 178 0.15 9.92 -12.00
N HIS A 179 -0.08 10.40 -10.77
CA HIS A 179 0.96 10.96 -9.93
C HIS A 179 1.98 9.89 -9.52
N TYR A 180 1.52 8.74 -9.06
CA TYR A 180 2.39 7.64 -8.61
C TYR A 180 3.19 7.02 -9.75
N SER A 181 2.57 6.90 -10.93
CA SER A 181 3.21 6.41 -12.15
C SER A 181 4.14 7.44 -12.81
N ARG A 182 4.21 8.66 -12.29
CA ARG A 182 5.14 9.68 -12.78
C ARG A 182 6.56 9.28 -12.35
N SER A 183 7.24 8.57 -13.22
CA SER A 183 8.64 8.21 -13.04
C SER A 183 9.54 9.38 -13.46
N GLU A 184 10.33 9.92 -12.53
CA GLU A 184 11.41 10.84 -12.85
C GLU A 184 12.64 10.03 -13.29
N GLY A 185 13.20 10.35 -14.46
CA GLY A 185 14.39 9.68 -15.00
C GLY A 185 14.26 9.30 -16.46
N GLU A 186 15.38 8.88 -17.05
CA GLU A 186 15.43 8.40 -18.42
C GLU A 186 14.77 7.01 -18.52
N LYS A 187 13.82 6.88 -19.44
CA LYS A 187 13.19 5.59 -19.72
C LYS A 187 14.12 4.75 -20.58
N THR A 188 14.26 3.48 -20.22
CA THR A 188 14.96 2.48 -21.02
C THR A 188 14.11 1.21 -21.12
N GLN A 189 14.52 0.28 -21.98
CA GLN A 189 13.81 -0.99 -22.09
C GLN A 189 14.05 -1.86 -20.85
N CYS A 190 12.99 -2.22 -20.14
CA CYS A 190 13.04 -3.13 -19.01
C CYS A 190 13.35 -4.57 -19.48
N LEU A 191 14.36 -5.21 -18.87
CA LEU A 191 14.75 -6.60 -19.18
C LEU A 191 13.73 -7.66 -18.77
N VAL A 192 12.80 -7.33 -17.86
CA VAL A 192 11.74 -8.25 -17.42
C VAL A 192 10.52 -8.14 -18.34
N THR A 193 10.02 -6.93 -18.58
CA THR A 193 8.75 -6.74 -19.32
C THR A 193 8.92 -6.43 -20.80
N GLY A 194 10.13 -6.04 -21.24
CA GLY A 194 10.39 -5.55 -22.58
C GLY A 194 9.82 -4.15 -22.89
N LYS A 195 9.10 -3.52 -21.95
CA LYS A 195 8.47 -2.19 -22.10
C LYS A 195 9.45 -1.07 -21.70
N GLN A 196 9.20 0.14 -22.18
CA GLN A 196 9.95 1.34 -21.76
C GLN A 196 9.51 1.78 -20.36
N ASP A 197 10.45 1.81 -19.41
CA ASP A 197 10.23 2.22 -18.02
C ASP A 197 11.52 2.84 -17.44
N VAL A 198 11.41 3.57 -16.33
CA VAL A 198 12.59 4.09 -15.62
C VAL A 198 13.19 2.94 -14.81
N PRO A 199 14.48 2.61 -15.01
CA PRO A 199 15.14 1.55 -14.25
C PRO A 199 15.19 1.89 -12.75
N GLU A 200 14.90 0.90 -11.91
CA GLU A 200 14.98 1.03 -10.47
C GLU A 200 16.42 0.70 -10.00
N PRO A 201 17.20 1.67 -9.49
CA PRO A 201 18.57 1.41 -9.05
C PRO A 201 18.65 0.44 -7.87
N VAL A 202 17.69 0.51 -6.94
CA VAL A 202 17.60 -0.34 -5.75
C VAL A 202 16.22 -0.97 -5.67
N HIS A 203 16.17 -2.27 -5.94
CA HIS A 203 14.90 -3.00 -5.94
C HIS A 203 14.34 -3.17 -4.52
N PRO A 204 12.99 -3.27 -4.36
CA PRO A 204 12.39 -3.47 -3.05
C PRO A 204 12.86 -4.74 -2.34
N PHE A 205 12.89 -4.71 -1.01
CA PHE A 205 13.35 -5.83 -0.19
C PHE A 205 12.31 -6.95 -0.09
N ILE A 206 12.81 -8.18 -0.10
CA ILE A 206 12.06 -9.40 0.21
C ILE A 206 12.16 -9.68 1.71
N LYS A 207 11.03 -9.85 2.37
CA LYS A 207 10.90 -10.10 3.82
C LYS A 207 10.46 -11.54 4.06
N GLY A 208 10.73 -12.05 5.26
CA GLY A 208 10.27 -13.39 5.67
C GLY A 208 11.15 -14.55 5.18
N VAL A 209 12.28 -14.26 4.52
CA VAL A 209 13.28 -15.27 4.17
C VAL A 209 14.13 -15.61 5.40
N VAL A 210 14.30 -16.90 5.69
CA VAL A 210 15.12 -17.36 6.81
C VAL A 210 16.58 -16.92 6.62
N GLY A 211 17.21 -16.42 7.69
CA GLY A 211 18.60 -15.96 7.66
C GLY A 211 18.80 -14.56 7.06
N ALA A 212 17.75 -13.97 6.47
CA ALA A 212 17.77 -12.57 6.07
C ALA A 212 17.58 -11.62 7.26
N GLN A 213 17.93 -10.35 7.08
CA GLN A 213 17.64 -9.31 8.06
C GLN A 213 16.13 -9.14 8.25
N THR A 214 15.71 -8.65 9.43
CA THR A 214 14.30 -8.35 9.71
C THR A 214 13.72 -7.28 8.77
N SER A 215 14.57 -6.38 8.26
CA SER A 215 14.26 -5.39 7.22
C SER A 215 14.08 -6.01 5.82
N GLY A 216 14.53 -7.24 5.61
CA GLY A 216 14.51 -7.96 4.34
C GLY A 216 15.88 -8.02 3.64
N ALA A 217 15.90 -8.65 2.47
CA ALA A 217 17.07 -8.79 1.61
C ALA A 217 16.73 -8.47 0.15
N ALA A 218 17.71 -7.99 -0.62
CA ALA A 218 17.54 -7.74 -2.05
C ALA A 218 17.79 -9.04 -2.83
N ILE A 219 16.83 -9.45 -3.66
CA ILE A 219 16.98 -10.64 -4.54
C ILE A 219 17.89 -10.35 -5.74
N ILE A 220 17.95 -9.08 -6.17
CA ILE A 220 18.85 -8.57 -7.19
C ILE A 220 19.48 -7.32 -6.61
N SER A 221 20.80 -7.28 -6.57
CA SER A 221 21.56 -6.14 -6.10
C SER A 221 22.93 -6.15 -6.73
N PHE A 222 23.39 -4.98 -7.13
CA PHE A 222 24.77 -4.72 -7.52
C PHE A 222 25.28 -3.61 -6.60
N ASN A 223 25.98 -3.98 -5.54
CA ASN A 223 26.32 -3.06 -4.46
C ASN A 223 27.82 -2.71 -4.39
N GLU A 224 28.64 -3.29 -5.27
CA GLU A 224 30.09 -3.10 -5.28
C GLU A 224 30.58 -2.49 -6.61
N PRO A 225 31.66 -1.69 -6.61
CA PRO A 225 32.23 -1.08 -7.82
C PRO A 225 32.60 -2.09 -8.90
N ALA A 226 32.96 -3.33 -8.52
CA ALA A 226 33.28 -4.40 -9.45
C ALA A 226 32.10 -4.80 -10.35
N PHE A 227 30.86 -4.45 -9.98
CA PHE A 227 29.67 -4.72 -10.76
C PHE A 227 29.26 -3.58 -11.70
N CYS A 228 29.88 -2.40 -11.55
CA CYS A 228 29.61 -1.25 -12.39
C CYS A 228 30.16 -1.48 -13.81
N SER A 229 29.37 -1.12 -14.83
CA SER A 229 29.76 -1.32 -16.23
C SER A 229 29.13 -0.25 -17.11
N TYR A 230 29.83 0.18 -18.16
CA TYR A 230 29.36 1.20 -19.11
C TYR A 230 28.89 2.52 -18.44
N GLY A 231 29.56 2.95 -17.36
CA GLY A 231 29.18 4.14 -16.60
C GLY A 231 27.89 3.98 -15.78
N LYS A 232 27.36 2.76 -15.66
CA LYS A 232 26.16 2.45 -14.89
C LYS A 232 26.56 1.88 -13.53
N GLU A 233 25.89 2.39 -12.50
CA GLU A 233 26.05 1.97 -11.12
C GLU A 233 24.79 1.26 -10.63
N GLN A 234 24.91 0.51 -9.53
CA GLN A 234 23.80 -0.24 -8.95
C GLN A 234 23.09 -1.14 -9.97
N SER A 235 21.79 -1.35 -9.81
CA SER A 235 21.00 -2.22 -10.71
C SER A 235 20.75 -1.62 -12.10
N LEU A 236 21.29 -0.44 -12.40
CA LEU A 236 21.17 0.18 -13.72
C LEU A 236 21.94 -0.60 -14.80
N ASN A 237 22.95 -1.38 -14.41
CA ASN A 237 23.71 -2.26 -15.30
C ASN A 237 22.85 -3.40 -15.91
N ALA A 238 21.75 -3.78 -15.26
CA ALA A 238 20.75 -4.74 -15.73
C ALA A 238 19.36 -4.11 -15.59
N PRO A 239 18.96 -3.21 -16.52
CA PRO A 239 17.83 -2.31 -16.30
C PRO A 239 16.50 -3.07 -16.12
N VAL A 240 15.99 -3.04 -14.89
CA VAL A 240 14.64 -3.50 -14.57
C VAL A 240 13.81 -2.27 -14.19
N GLY A 241 12.69 -2.08 -14.88
CA GLY A 241 11.80 -0.95 -14.66
C GLY A 241 11.20 -0.96 -13.26
N LYS A 242 10.91 0.22 -12.72
CA LYS A 242 10.22 0.43 -11.43
C LYS A 242 8.99 -0.44 -11.26
N TYR A 243 8.18 -0.59 -12.32
CA TYR A 243 7.00 -1.45 -12.27
C TYR A 243 7.38 -2.92 -12.03
N ALA A 244 8.32 -3.45 -12.82
CA ALA A 244 8.73 -4.84 -12.72
C ALA A 244 9.37 -5.13 -11.37
N ALA A 245 10.27 -4.24 -10.91
CA ALA A 245 10.92 -4.30 -9.60
C ALA A 245 9.89 -4.38 -8.46
N PHE A 246 8.85 -3.55 -8.52
CA PHE A 246 7.73 -3.62 -7.57
C PHE A 246 6.93 -4.92 -7.71
N ALA A 247 6.52 -5.29 -8.92
CA ALA A 247 5.63 -6.43 -9.16
C ALA A 247 6.22 -7.76 -8.65
N TYR A 248 7.43 -8.12 -9.07
CA TYR A 248 7.98 -9.42 -8.66
C TYR A 248 8.33 -9.45 -7.16
N THR A 249 8.64 -8.31 -6.53
CA THR A 249 8.91 -8.24 -5.09
C THR A 249 7.62 -8.32 -4.28
N ALA A 250 6.55 -7.67 -4.73
CA ALA A 250 5.23 -7.73 -4.11
C ALA A 250 4.67 -9.16 -4.15
N ALA A 251 4.73 -9.83 -5.31
CA ALA A 251 4.31 -11.22 -5.44
C ALA A 251 5.11 -12.16 -4.52
N LEU A 252 6.44 -12.05 -4.50
CA LEU A 252 7.27 -12.91 -3.65
C LEU A 252 7.04 -12.63 -2.15
N ASN A 253 6.87 -11.38 -1.74
CA ASN A 253 6.53 -11.03 -0.36
C ASN A 253 5.16 -11.57 0.06
N HIS A 254 4.17 -11.56 -0.84
CA HIS A 254 2.87 -12.17 -0.59
C HIS A 254 2.99 -13.68 -0.38
N LEU A 255 3.74 -14.37 -1.25
CA LEU A 255 4.01 -15.80 -1.10
C LEU A 255 4.68 -16.13 0.25
N LEU A 256 5.62 -15.29 0.69
CA LEU A 256 6.37 -15.49 1.95
C LEU A 256 5.59 -15.08 3.22
N ALA A 257 4.56 -14.24 3.08
CA ALA A 257 3.71 -13.85 4.20
C ALA A 257 2.72 -14.96 4.60
N ASP A 258 2.34 -15.81 3.65
CA ASP A 258 1.49 -16.96 3.91
C ASP A 258 2.30 -18.13 4.48
N ARG A 259 2.14 -18.39 5.78
CA ARG A 259 2.85 -19.48 6.47
C ARG A 259 2.51 -20.86 5.92
N ASP A 260 1.31 -21.05 5.38
CA ASP A 260 0.92 -22.34 4.77
C ASP A 260 1.61 -22.53 3.41
N ASN A 261 2.12 -21.45 2.82
CA ASN A 261 2.87 -21.45 1.57
C ASN A 261 4.40 -21.51 1.76
N VAL A 262 4.89 -21.48 3.00
CA VAL A 262 6.33 -21.47 3.27
C VAL A 262 6.76 -22.81 3.83
N GLN A 263 7.54 -23.55 3.03
CA GLN A 263 8.18 -24.79 3.44
C GLN A 263 9.70 -24.61 3.61
N ARG A 264 10.34 -25.54 4.33
CA ARG A 264 11.77 -25.48 4.60
C ARG A 264 12.46 -26.80 4.27
N ILE A 265 13.59 -26.70 3.56
CA ILE A 265 14.53 -27.80 3.34
C ILE A 265 15.89 -27.36 3.88
N GLY A 266 16.20 -27.74 5.12
CA GLY A 266 17.37 -27.23 5.84
C GLY A 266 17.33 -25.70 6.00
N GLU A 267 18.31 -25.02 5.40
CA GLU A 267 18.41 -23.55 5.37
C GLU A 267 17.69 -22.92 4.16
N THR A 268 17.14 -23.75 3.26
CA THR A 268 16.43 -23.26 2.07
C THR A 268 14.97 -22.98 2.39
N THR A 269 14.51 -21.76 2.08
CA THR A 269 13.09 -21.38 2.10
C THR A 269 12.46 -21.71 0.75
N VAL A 270 11.37 -22.47 0.75
CA VAL A 270 10.66 -22.89 -0.47
C VAL A 270 9.25 -22.31 -0.45
N VAL A 271 8.90 -21.59 -1.52
CA VAL A 271 7.54 -21.14 -1.83
C VAL A 271 7.12 -21.71 -3.18
N CYS A 272 5.83 -21.91 -3.41
CA CYS A 272 5.34 -22.32 -4.72
C CYS A 272 4.13 -21.50 -5.16
N TRP A 273 3.95 -21.40 -6.47
CA TRP A 273 2.79 -20.79 -7.10
C TRP A 273 2.53 -21.49 -8.43
N ALA A 274 1.33 -21.26 -8.97
CA ALA A 274 0.97 -21.62 -10.32
C ALA A 274 0.54 -20.36 -11.07
N GLU A 275 0.53 -20.45 -12.40
CA GLU A 275 -0.07 -19.42 -13.26
C GLU A 275 -1.56 -19.23 -12.88
N GLY A 276 -2.06 -17.99 -12.91
CA GLY A 276 -3.42 -17.67 -12.48
C GLY A 276 -3.62 -17.57 -10.96
N ALA A 277 -2.56 -17.80 -10.17
CA ALA A 277 -2.55 -17.66 -8.71
C ALA A 277 -3.58 -18.52 -7.95
N GLU A 278 -4.03 -19.63 -8.53
CA GLU A 278 -5.06 -20.48 -7.92
C GLU A 278 -4.50 -21.26 -6.70
N PRO A 279 -5.08 -21.12 -5.50
CA PRO A 279 -4.54 -21.74 -4.29
C PRO A 279 -4.53 -23.28 -4.30
N ALA A 280 -5.34 -23.91 -5.14
CA ALA A 280 -5.47 -25.36 -5.22
C ALA A 280 -4.16 -26.04 -5.65
N TYR A 281 -3.48 -25.52 -6.68
CA TYR A 281 -2.22 -26.13 -7.17
C TYR A 281 -1.10 -26.05 -6.15
N ARG A 282 -1.04 -24.94 -5.41
CA ARG A 282 -0.10 -24.76 -4.31
C ARG A 282 -0.28 -25.84 -3.26
N LYS A 283 -1.51 -26.03 -2.78
CA LYS A 283 -1.84 -27.04 -1.76
C LYS A 283 -1.49 -28.45 -2.25
N TYR A 284 -1.82 -28.77 -3.50
CA TYR A 284 -1.45 -30.04 -4.12
C TYR A 284 0.07 -30.24 -4.19
N THR A 285 0.81 -29.23 -4.66
CA THR A 285 2.27 -29.29 -4.83
C THR A 285 2.97 -29.53 -3.50
N PHE A 286 2.55 -28.84 -2.43
CA PHE A 286 3.12 -29.07 -1.12
C PHE A 286 2.74 -30.43 -0.52
N ALA A 287 1.49 -30.87 -0.68
CA ALA A 287 1.10 -32.21 -0.26
C ALA A 287 1.93 -33.30 -0.99
N ALA A 288 2.23 -33.10 -2.28
CA ALA A 288 3.02 -34.04 -3.06
C ALA A 288 4.52 -34.05 -2.71
N ILE A 289 5.12 -32.89 -2.43
CA ILE A 289 6.57 -32.77 -2.21
C ILE A 289 6.95 -32.95 -0.72
N PHE A 290 6.12 -32.43 0.19
CA PHE A 290 6.43 -32.37 1.64
C PHE A 290 5.49 -33.24 2.49
N GLY A 291 4.46 -33.83 1.88
CA GLY A 291 3.39 -34.55 2.59
C GLY A 291 2.33 -33.60 3.15
N GLY A 292 1.10 -34.10 3.30
CA GLY A 292 -0.03 -33.33 3.83
C GLY A 292 -1.38 -33.76 3.24
N PRO A 293 -2.50 -33.23 3.77
CA PRO A 293 -3.82 -33.50 3.22
C PRO A 293 -3.97 -32.88 1.83
N LEU A 294 -4.54 -33.64 0.88
CA LEU A 294 -4.90 -33.12 -0.43
C LEU A 294 -6.09 -32.15 -0.31
N PRO A 295 -6.16 -31.08 -1.12
CA PRO A 295 -7.31 -30.20 -1.15
C PRO A 295 -8.58 -30.97 -1.58
N GLU A 296 -9.72 -30.69 -0.94
CA GLU A 296 -10.93 -31.51 -1.06
C GLU A 296 -11.59 -31.50 -2.46
N GLN A 297 -11.21 -30.63 -3.38
CA GLN A 297 -11.67 -30.68 -4.77
C GLN A 297 -10.59 -30.12 -5.70
N ILE A 298 -9.96 -30.99 -6.49
CA ILE A 298 -9.29 -30.59 -7.73
C ILE A 298 -10.21 -31.11 -8.84
N SER A 299 -10.96 -30.21 -9.50
CA SER A 299 -11.75 -30.63 -10.65
C SER A 299 -10.80 -30.91 -11.82
N THR A 300 -11.23 -31.76 -12.75
CA THR A 300 -10.48 -32.02 -14.00
C THR A 300 -10.26 -30.76 -14.85
N ASP A 301 -11.04 -29.70 -14.62
CA ASP A 301 -10.87 -28.41 -15.30
C ASP A 301 -9.71 -27.61 -14.69
N THR A 302 -9.48 -27.75 -13.38
CA THR A 302 -8.29 -27.20 -12.71
C THR A 302 -7.01 -27.83 -13.30
N LEU A 303 -6.97 -29.09 -13.68
CA LEU A 303 -5.72 -29.68 -14.22
C LEU A 303 -5.43 -29.37 -15.71
N ARG A 304 -6.28 -28.59 -16.38
CA ARG A 304 -6.22 -28.36 -17.84
C ARG A 304 -5.94 -26.92 -18.28
N SER A 305 -5.92 -25.96 -17.36
CA SER A 305 -5.48 -24.56 -17.59
C SER A 305 -4.00 -24.42 -17.28
#